data_AF-A0A920H1F2-F1
#
_entry.id   AF-A0A920H1F2-F1
#
_cell.length_a   1.000
_cell.length_b   1.000
_cell.length_c   1.000
_cell.angle_alpha   90.00
_cell.angle_beta   90.00
_cell.angle_gamma   90.00
#
_symmetry.space_group_name_H-M   'P 1'
#
loop_
_entity.id
_entity.type
_entity.pdbx_description
1 polymer ?
#
loop_
_entity_poly.entity_id
_entity_poly.type
_entity_poly.pdbx_seq_one_letter_code
_entity_poly.pdbx_strand_id
1 'polypeptide(L)'
;MLAMVTDNTQVVDLRGRTLMPGFVDAHGHFPGSGQTVFSVDLNSPPIGDVTDIEQLLARLSDFAMKRTGGWVVGHGYDDTLLREKRHPTRDDLDRVSQDRPVAIVHVSGHLAVVNTAALEVLGIDESTPDPEGRHRA
;
A
#
# COMPACT_ATOMS: atom_id res chain seq x y z
N MET A 1 -17.58 -40.65 20.99
CA MET A 1 -18.01 -39.27 20.69
C MET A 1 -19.49 -39.14 20.35
N LEU A 2 -20.10 -40.05 19.57
CA LEU A 2 -21.54 -39.96 19.25
C LEU A 2 -22.49 -40.23 20.44
N ALA A 3 -22.00 -40.86 21.51
CA ALA A 3 -22.80 -41.21 22.70
C ALA A 3 -23.29 -40.00 23.53
N MET A 4 -22.85 -38.78 23.23
CA MET A 4 -23.28 -37.53 23.90
C MET A 4 -24.14 -36.63 22.99
N VAL A 5 -24.49 -37.11 21.79
CA VAL A 5 -25.33 -36.36 20.86
C VAL A 5 -26.76 -36.32 21.41
N THR A 6 -27.32 -35.13 21.51
CA THR A 6 -28.72 -34.87 21.88
C THR A 6 -29.42 -34.18 20.71
N ASP A 7 -30.73 -33.98 20.82
CA ASP A 7 -31.53 -33.28 19.79
C ASP A 7 -31.06 -31.84 19.50
N ASN A 8 -30.31 -31.22 20.43
CA ASN A 8 -29.72 -29.88 20.26
C ASN A 8 -28.29 -29.91 19.68
N THR A 9 -27.78 -31.08 19.27
CA THR A 9 -26.41 -31.21 18.73
C THR A 9 -26.43 -31.21 17.20
N GLN A 10 -25.75 -30.24 16.58
CA GLN A 10 -25.53 -30.26 15.14
C GLN A 10 -24.39 -31.22 14.78
N VAL A 11 -24.71 -32.28 14.04
CA VAL A 11 -23.71 -33.22 13.52
C VAL A 11 -23.40 -32.85 12.06
N VAL A 12 -22.11 -32.68 11.76
CA VAL A 12 -21.64 -32.36 10.40
C VAL A 12 -20.76 -33.50 9.89
N ASP A 13 -21.21 -34.19 8.84
CA ASP A 13 -20.41 -35.21 8.15
C ASP A 13 -19.36 -34.53 7.25
N LEU A 14 -18.08 -34.76 7.58
CA LEU A 14 -16.96 -34.21 6.82
C LEU A 14 -16.74 -34.92 5.48
N ARG A 15 -17.39 -36.07 5.23
CA ARG A 15 -17.28 -36.86 3.99
C ARG A 15 -15.83 -37.20 3.63
N GLY A 16 -15.07 -37.65 4.63
CA GLY A 16 -13.65 -37.99 4.48
C GLY A 16 -12.68 -36.81 4.39
N ARG A 17 -13.16 -35.56 4.57
CA ARG A 17 -12.30 -34.37 4.64
C ARG A 17 -11.67 -34.20 6.02
N THR A 18 -10.54 -33.51 6.05
CA THR A 18 -9.79 -33.19 7.28
C THR A 18 -10.31 -31.90 7.92
N LEU A 19 -10.50 -31.94 9.25
CA LEU A 19 -10.69 -30.75 10.08
C LEU A 19 -9.35 -30.37 10.73
N MET A 20 -8.98 -29.10 10.64
CA MET A 20 -7.76 -28.56 11.27
C MET A 20 -8.11 -27.31 12.10
N PRO A 21 -7.31 -26.97 13.12
CA PRO A 21 -7.41 -25.67 13.78
C PRO A 21 -7.31 -24.53 12.76
N GLY A 22 -8.03 -23.43 13.02
CA GLY A 22 -7.86 -22.21 12.24
C GLY A 22 -6.45 -21.62 12.41
N PHE A 23 -6.01 -20.81 11.44
CA PHE A 23 -4.78 -20.05 11.58
C PHE A 23 -4.93 -18.98 12.67
N VAL A 24 -3.89 -18.80 13.48
CA VAL A 24 -3.78 -17.72 14.46
C VAL A 24 -2.57 -16.88 14.10
N ASP A 25 -2.81 -15.64 13.70
CA ASP A 25 -1.75 -14.66 13.51
C ASP A 25 -1.43 -14.00 14.86
N ALA A 26 -0.28 -14.34 15.43
CA ALA A 26 0.16 -13.82 16.71
C ALA A 26 0.78 -12.41 16.61
N HIS A 27 1.14 -11.97 15.40
CA HIS A 27 1.81 -10.68 15.19
C HIS A 27 1.61 -10.17 13.76
N GLY A 28 0.39 -9.72 13.47
CA GLY A 28 0.03 -9.06 12.24
C GLY A 28 -0.12 -7.56 12.44
N HIS A 29 0.26 -6.76 11.44
CA HIS A 29 -0.01 -5.33 11.42
C HIS A 29 -1.37 -5.03 10.77
N PHE A 30 -2.43 -5.73 11.18
CA PHE A 30 -3.79 -5.44 10.73
C PHE A 30 -4.33 -4.18 11.42
N PRO A 31 -4.93 -3.20 10.69
CA PRO A 31 -5.32 -3.26 9.27
C PRO A 31 -4.26 -2.77 8.28
N GLY A 32 -3.10 -2.27 8.72
CA GLY A 32 -2.03 -1.76 7.87
C GLY A 32 -1.63 -2.70 6.73
N SER A 33 -1.47 -4.00 7.00
CA SER A 33 -1.21 -5.02 5.96
C SER A 33 -2.33 -5.15 4.92
N GLY A 34 -3.56 -4.78 5.27
CA GLY A 34 -4.70 -4.77 4.35
C GLY A 34 -4.84 -3.48 3.55
N GLN A 35 -4.17 -2.39 3.96
CA GLN A 35 -4.22 -1.11 3.23
C GLN A 35 -3.53 -1.20 1.87
N THR A 36 -2.51 -2.06 1.73
CA THR A 36 -1.82 -2.30 0.45
C THR A 36 -2.76 -2.83 -0.63
N VAL A 37 -3.79 -3.59 -0.26
CA VAL A 37 -4.85 -4.10 -1.16
C VAL A 37 -5.64 -2.96 -1.82
N PHE A 38 -5.71 -1.80 -1.18
CA PHE A 38 -6.41 -0.63 -1.71
C PHE A 38 -5.47 0.36 -2.41
N SER A 39 -4.16 0.13 -2.36
CA SER A 39 -3.13 0.93 -3.01
C SER A 39 -2.69 0.37 -4.36
N VAL A 40 -2.03 1.20 -5.16
CA VAL A 40 -1.41 0.79 -6.42
C VAL A 40 -0.11 0.04 -6.15
N ASP A 41 0.03 -1.16 -6.72
CA ASP A 41 1.26 -1.93 -6.67
C ASP A 41 2.31 -1.34 -7.62
N LEU A 42 3.39 -0.81 -7.02
CA LEU A 42 4.52 -0.19 -7.70
C LEU A 42 5.81 -1.00 -7.55
N ASN A 43 5.72 -2.27 -7.12
CA ASN A 43 6.89 -3.11 -6.94
C ASN A 43 7.64 -3.35 -8.26
N SER A 44 8.96 -3.36 -8.16
CA SER A 44 9.86 -3.82 -9.23
C SER A 44 10.03 -5.35 -9.22
N PRO A 45 10.60 -5.93 -10.28
CA PRO A 45 10.94 -7.36 -10.30
C PRO A 45 11.83 -7.76 -9.11
N PRO A 46 11.65 -8.97 -8.56
CA PRO A 46 10.74 -10.04 -9.01
C PRO A 46 9.33 -9.98 -8.41
N ILE A 47 9.03 -9.01 -7.54
CA ILE A 47 7.73 -8.91 -6.86
C ILE A 47 6.67 -8.37 -7.81
N GLY A 48 6.98 -7.27 -8.48
CA GLY A 48 6.16 -6.68 -9.53
C GLY A 48 6.95 -6.54 -10.84
N ASP A 49 6.53 -5.60 -11.66
CA ASP A 49 6.99 -5.41 -13.03
C ASP A 49 7.23 -3.94 -13.38
N VAL A 50 7.15 -3.03 -12.41
CA VAL A 50 7.48 -1.62 -12.62
C VAL A 50 8.99 -1.45 -12.72
N THR A 51 9.46 -0.90 -13.85
CA THR A 51 10.90 -0.78 -14.15
C THR A 51 11.37 0.65 -14.41
N ASP A 52 10.46 1.62 -14.49
CA ASP A 52 10.76 3.03 -14.71
C ASP A 52 9.65 3.94 -14.13
N ILE A 53 9.95 5.23 -14.03
CA ILE A 53 9.03 6.21 -13.46
C ILE A 53 7.79 6.37 -14.34
N GLU A 54 7.91 6.26 -15.66
CA GLU A 54 6.76 6.38 -16.56
C GLU A 54 5.72 5.27 -16.34
N GLN A 55 6.15 4.01 -16.16
CA GLN A 55 5.27 2.90 -15.81
C GLN A 55 4.59 3.10 -14.46
N LEU A 56 5.33 3.62 -13.46
CA LEU A 56 4.80 3.97 -12.15
C LEU A 56 3.68 5.02 -12.28
N LEU A 57 3.93 6.10 -13.02
CA LEU A 57 2.96 7.18 -13.23
C LEU A 57 1.74 6.72 -14.02
N ALA A 58 1.93 5.84 -15.01
CA ALA A 58 0.83 5.25 -15.78
C ALA A 58 -0.11 4.44 -14.88
N ARG A 59 0.42 3.62 -13.97
CA ARG A 59 -0.40 2.85 -13.01
C ARG A 59 -1.18 3.72 -12.06
N LEU A 60 -0.54 4.78 -11.54
CA LEU A 60 -1.20 5.73 -10.66
C LEU A 60 -2.33 6.46 -11.40
N SER A 61 -2.08 6.89 -12.64
CA SER A 61 -3.08 7.54 -13.49
C SER A 61 -4.27 6.62 -13.79
N ASP A 62 -4.00 5.36 -14.14
CA ASP A 62 -5.05 4.35 -14.38
C ASP A 62 -5.93 4.11 -13.16
N PHE A 63 -5.31 4.05 -11.97
CA PHE A 63 -6.05 3.94 -10.72
C PHE A 63 -6.88 5.20 -10.45
N ALA A 64 -6.29 6.38 -10.63
CA ALA A 64 -6.95 7.66 -10.42
C ALA A 64 -8.19 7.82 -11.32
N MET A 65 -8.14 7.34 -12.57
CA MET A 65 -9.28 7.34 -13.48
C MET A 65 -10.40 6.38 -13.04
N LYS A 66 -10.05 5.19 -12.52
CA LYS A 66 -11.02 4.15 -12.13
C LYS A 66 -11.68 4.42 -10.77
N ARG A 67 -11.01 5.14 -9.88
CA ARG A 67 -11.52 5.48 -8.54
C ARG A 67 -11.60 6.98 -8.39
N THR A 68 -12.82 7.50 -8.42
CA THR A 68 -13.09 8.92 -8.22
C THR A 68 -13.14 9.25 -6.73
N GLY A 69 -12.41 10.30 -6.33
CA GLY A 69 -12.34 10.76 -4.93
C GLY A 69 -11.22 10.12 -4.10
N GLY A 70 -10.90 10.77 -2.99
CA GLY A 70 -9.83 10.35 -2.08
C GLY A 70 -8.42 10.43 -2.65
N TRP A 71 -7.47 9.94 -1.86
CA TRP A 71 -6.05 9.90 -2.18
C TRP A 71 -5.75 8.80 -3.20
N VAL A 72 -4.78 9.07 -4.08
CA VAL A 72 -4.16 8.05 -4.94
C VAL A 72 -2.89 7.60 -4.23
N VAL A 73 -2.91 6.39 -3.68
CA VAL A 73 -1.78 5.85 -2.90
C VAL A 73 -1.16 4.68 -3.65
N GLY A 74 0.17 4.70 -3.82
CA GLY A 74 0.95 3.57 -4.32
C GLY A 74 1.99 3.09 -3.32
N HIS A 75 2.43 1.85 -3.44
CA HIS A 75 3.42 1.25 -2.53
C HIS A 75 4.41 0.36 -3.28
N GLY A 76 5.64 0.28 -2.76
CA GLY A 76 6.62 -0.72 -3.17
C GLY A 76 7.63 -0.25 -4.22
N TYR A 77 7.63 1.04 -4.57
CA TYR A 77 8.64 1.54 -5.52
C TYR A 77 10.05 1.46 -4.92
N ASP A 78 11.05 1.19 -5.75
CA ASP A 78 12.46 1.11 -5.38
C ASP A 78 13.29 1.87 -6.41
N ASP A 79 13.82 3.04 -6.04
CA ASP A 79 14.58 3.90 -6.95
C ASP A 79 15.86 3.24 -7.48
N THR A 80 16.43 2.30 -6.74
CA THR A 80 17.63 1.56 -7.14
C THR A 80 17.34 0.56 -8.24
N LEU A 81 16.08 0.15 -8.40
CA LEU A 81 15.60 -0.78 -9.43
C LEU A 81 14.92 -0.08 -10.61
N LEU A 82 14.46 1.17 -10.42
CA LEU A 82 14.02 2.02 -11.53
C LEU A 82 15.16 2.29 -12.53
N ARG A 83 14.79 2.50 -13.79
CA ARG A 83 15.73 2.81 -14.88
C ARG A 83 16.45 4.13 -14.66
N GLU A 84 15.76 5.11 -14.11
CA GLU A 84 16.24 6.48 -13.91
C GLU A 84 17.25 6.60 -12.76
N LYS A 85 17.34 5.59 -11.88
CA LYS A 85 18.24 5.58 -10.70
C LYS A 85 18.09 6.83 -9.83
N ARG A 86 16.85 7.27 -9.66
CA ARG A 86 16.45 8.39 -8.80
C ARG A 86 15.08 8.13 -8.21
N HIS A 87 14.79 8.76 -7.08
CA HIS A 87 13.42 8.81 -6.58
C HIS A 87 12.51 9.59 -7.54
N PRO A 88 11.23 9.22 -7.65
CA PRO A 88 10.20 10.11 -8.19
C PRO A 88 10.16 11.41 -7.38
N THR A 89 9.77 12.51 -8.03
CA THR A 89 9.65 13.82 -7.40
C THR A 89 8.19 14.23 -7.21
N ARG A 90 7.96 15.31 -6.46
CA ARG A 90 6.66 16.00 -6.40
C ARG A 90 6.14 16.29 -7.82
N ASP A 91 7.01 16.86 -8.66
CA ASP A 91 6.66 17.27 -10.02
C ASP A 91 6.35 16.06 -10.93
N ASP A 92 6.99 14.90 -10.70
CA ASP A 92 6.59 13.66 -11.38
C ASP A 92 5.15 13.27 -10.99
N LEU A 93 4.80 13.33 -9.70
CA LEU A 93 3.48 12.96 -9.21
C LEU A 93 2.39 13.98 -9.57
N ASP A 94 2.72 15.27 -9.74
CA ASP A 94 1.79 16.28 -10.25
C ASP A 94 1.30 15.97 -11.67
N ARG A 95 2.03 15.13 -12.43
CA ARG A 95 1.57 14.63 -13.75
C ARG A 95 0.44 13.63 -13.65
N VAL A 96 0.24 12.97 -12.50
CA VAL A 96 -0.88 12.06 -12.24
C VAL A 96 -2.15 12.87 -11.95
N SER A 97 -2.02 13.90 -11.11
CA SER A 97 -3.11 14.81 -10.75
C SER A 97 -2.56 16.04 -10.06
N GLN A 98 -3.15 17.21 -10.33
CA GLN A 98 -2.84 18.47 -9.66
C GLN A 98 -3.89 18.84 -8.59
N ASP A 99 -5.03 18.17 -8.60
CA ASP A 99 -6.21 18.48 -7.77
C ASP A 99 -6.50 17.41 -6.71
N ARG A 100 -5.91 16.22 -6.84
CA ARG A 100 -6.05 15.12 -5.89
C ARG A 100 -4.72 14.81 -5.23
N PRO A 101 -4.70 14.58 -3.90
CA PRO A 101 -3.52 14.09 -3.22
C PRO A 101 -3.03 12.76 -3.79
N VAL A 102 -1.75 12.72 -4.16
CA VAL A 102 -1.04 11.52 -4.61
C VAL A 102 0.11 11.26 -3.65
N ALA A 103 0.27 10.02 -3.21
CA ALA A 103 1.36 9.57 -2.37
C ALA A 103 1.91 8.22 -2.84
N ILE A 104 3.23 8.08 -2.87
CA ILE A 104 3.87 6.77 -3.08
C ILE A 104 4.80 6.47 -1.92
N VAL A 105 4.78 5.22 -1.45
CA VAL A 105 5.62 4.75 -0.35
C VAL A 105 6.70 3.83 -0.89
N HIS A 106 7.94 4.08 -0.51
CA HIS A 106 9.10 3.30 -0.91
C HIS A 106 9.00 1.86 -0.38
N VAL A 107 9.63 0.89 -1.05
CA VAL A 107 9.63 -0.53 -0.66
C VAL A 107 10.10 -0.76 0.78
N SER A 108 10.95 0.12 1.31
CA SER A 108 11.39 0.05 2.70
C SER A 108 10.30 0.40 3.72
N GLY A 109 9.23 1.08 3.31
CA GLY A 109 8.21 1.64 4.21
C GLY A 109 8.65 2.89 4.99
N HIS A 110 9.88 3.38 4.79
CA HIS A 110 10.47 4.48 5.57
C HIS A 110 10.47 5.84 4.85
N LEU A 111 10.11 5.86 3.57
CA LEU A 111 10.13 7.06 2.73
C LEU A 111 8.82 7.15 1.94
N ALA A 112 8.35 8.37 1.71
CA ALA A 112 7.24 8.64 0.83
C ALA A 112 7.50 9.90 0.00
N VAL A 113 6.95 9.91 -1.22
CA VAL A 113 6.91 11.09 -2.09
C VAL A 113 5.45 11.46 -2.28
N VAL A 114 5.16 12.75 -2.23
CA VAL A 114 3.81 13.30 -2.36
C VAL A 114 3.77 14.42 -3.39
N ASN A 115 2.63 14.60 -4.06
CA ASN A 115 2.42 15.69 -5.03
C ASN A 115 2.06 17.02 -4.33
N THR A 116 1.88 18.08 -5.12
CA THR A 116 1.54 19.42 -4.61
C THR A 116 0.22 19.42 -3.83
N ALA A 117 -0.84 18.81 -4.37
CA ALA A 117 -2.14 18.75 -3.69
C ALA A 117 -2.08 18.02 -2.33
N ALA A 118 -1.24 16.99 -2.20
CA ALA A 118 -1.04 16.30 -0.94
C ALA A 118 -0.31 17.17 0.09
N LEU A 119 0.72 17.93 -0.32
CA LEU A 119 1.42 18.87 0.56
C LEU A 119 0.47 19.96 1.09
N GLU A 120 -0.40 20.50 0.22
CA GLU A 120 -1.42 21.49 0.60
C GLU A 120 -2.39 20.94 1.65
N VAL A 121 -2.91 19.72 1.45
CA VAL A 121 -3.81 19.07 2.41
C VAL A 121 -3.11 18.77 3.74
N LEU A 122 -1.81 18.46 3.70
CA LEU A 122 -1.01 18.22 4.90
C LEU A 122 -0.55 19.50 5.60
N GLY A 123 -0.68 20.67 4.96
CA GLY A 123 -0.15 21.93 5.46
C GLY A 123 1.38 21.93 5.56
N ILE A 124 2.07 21.22 4.66
CA ILE A 124 3.53 21.13 4.62
C ILE A 124 4.07 22.04 3.53
N ASP A 125 5.01 22.88 3.92
CA ASP A 125 5.76 23.79 3.05
C ASP A 125 7.22 23.91 3.49
N GLU A 126 7.97 24.78 2.84
CA GLU A 126 9.37 25.09 3.14
C GLU A 126 9.61 25.70 4.54
N SER A 127 8.57 26.21 5.19
CA SER A 127 8.63 26.76 6.55
C SER A 127 8.30 25.73 7.63
N THR A 128 7.85 24.53 7.23
CA THR A 128 7.44 23.47 8.15
C THR A 128 8.67 22.98 8.94
N PRO A 129 8.65 23.09 10.28
CA PRO A 129 9.79 22.70 11.09
C PRO A 129 9.98 21.20 11.13
N ASP A 130 11.20 20.80 11.45
CA ASP A 130 11.50 19.41 11.72
C ASP A 130 10.76 18.92 12.98
N PRO A 131 9.99 17.79 12.96
CA PRO A 131 9.57 17.12 14.18
C PRO A 131 10.74 16.83 15.11
N GLU A 132 10.42 16.85 16.40
CA GLU A 132 11.40 16.58 17.45
C GLU A 132 11.92 15.13 17.35
N GLY A 133 13.24 14.96 17.52
CA GLY A 133 13.87 13.63 17.63
C GLY A 133 14.51 13.05 16.37
N ARG A 134 14.65 13.80 15.27
CA ARG A 134 15.37 13.32 14.07
C ARG A 134 16.88 13.62 14.10
N HIS A 135 17.66 12.62 13.69
CA HIS A 135 19.08 12.79 13.34
C HIS A 135 19.16 13.40 11.93
N ARG A 136 19.88 14.51 11.78
CA ARG A 136 20.21 15.06 10.45
C ARG A 136 21.08 14.04 9.70
N ALA A 137 20.63 13.62 8.52
CA ALA A 137 21.47 12.92 7.56
C ALA A 137 22.42 13.90 6.87
#